data_AF-A0A2X2Y6M6-F1
#
_entry.id   AF-A0A2X2Y6M6-F1
#
_cell.length_a   1.000
_cell.length_b   1.000
_cell.length_c   1.000
_cell.angle_alpha   90.00
_cell.angle_beta   90.00
_cell.angle_gamma   90.00
#
_symmetry.space_group_name_H-M   'P 1'
#
loop_
_entity.id
_entity.type
_entity.pdbx_description
1 polymer ?
#
loop_
_entity_poly.entity_id
_entity_poly.type
_entity_poly.pdbx_seq_one_letter_code
_entity_poly.pdbx_strand_id
1 'polypeptide(L)' 'MMYKYMIPVYAFLVKAEVRTIESLPIDYQIPVAEYMVGIVEEEINGTN' A
#
# COMPACT_ATOMS: atom_id res chain seq x y z
N MET A 1 -13.39 -2.04 -11.79
CA MET A 1 -14.16 -1.63 -10.59
C MET A 1 -13.22 -1.70 -9.41
N MET A 2 -12.94 -0.57 -8.77
CA MET A 2 -11.99 -0.49 -7.66
C MET A 2 -12.75 -0.55 -6.33
N TYR A 3 -12.40 -1.53 -5.51
CA TYR A 3 -12.83 -1.66 -4.13
C TYR A 3 -11.82 -1.00 -3.19
N LYS A 4 -12.18 0.13 -2.57
CA LYS A 4 -11.30 0.91 -1.69
C LYS A 4 -10.70 0.09 -0.54
N TYR A 5 -11.44 -0.87 0.00
CA TYR A 5 -10.95 -1.73 1.10
C TYR A 5 -9.76 -2.62 0.70
N MET A 6 -9.52 -2.84 -0.60
CA MET A 6 -8.39 -3.65 -1.07
C MET A 6 -7.06 -2.90 -1.03
N ILE A 7 -7.06 -1.56 -0.92
CA ILE A 7 -5.83 -0.76 -0.85
C ILE A 7 -4.94 -1.20 0.34
N PRO A 8 -5.43 -1.21 1.59
CA PRO A 8 -4.61 -1.67 2.72
C PRO A 8 -4.24 -3.16 2.64
N VAL A 9 -5.10 -4.00 2.02
CA VAL A 9 -4.79 -5.43 1.82
C VAL A 9 -3.63 -5.60 0.85
N TYR A 10 -3.64 -4.89 -0.28
CA TYR A 10 -2.55 -4.95 -1.23
C TYR A 10 -1.27 -4.34 -0.68
N ALA A 11 -1.35 -3.24 0.07
CA ALA A 11 -0.21 -2.67 0.78
C ALA A 11 0.44 -3.70 1.73
N PHE A 12 -0.38 -4.43 2.49
CA PHE A 12 0.10 -5.51 3.35
C PHE A 12 0.82 -6.62 2.56
N LEU A 13 0.24 -7.06 1.44
CA LEU A 13 0.83 -8.11 0.61
C LEU A 13 2.15 -7.66 -0.05
N VAL A 14 2.27 -6.37 -0.40
CA VAL A 14 3.51 -5.80 -0.93
C VAL A 14 4.57 -5.68 0.16
N LYS A 15 4.21 -5.19 1.36
CA LYS A 15 5.13 -5.14 2.52
C LYS A 15 5.63 -6.53 2.91
N ALA A 16 4.81 -7.57 2.72
CA ALA A 16 5.18 -8.97 2.95
C ALA A 16 5.92 -9.63 1.78
N GLU A 17 6.28 -8.88 0.73
CA GLU A 17 6.98 -9.37 -0.48
C GLU A 17 6.24 -10.49 -1.24
N VAL A 18 4.95 -10.70 -0.96
CA VAL A 18 4.09 -11.66 -1.68
C VAL A 18 3.70 -11.13 -3.07
N ARG A 19 3.70 -9.81 -3.22
CA ARG A 19 3.43 -9.08 -4.47
C ARG A 19 4.38 -7.89 -4.60
N THR A 20 4.58 -7.43 -5.83
CA THR A 20 5.18 -6.10 -6.09
C THR A 20 4.09 -5.12 -6.50
N ILE A 21 4.37 -3.81 -6.42
CA ILE A 21 3.42 -2.76 -6.83
C ILE A 21 3.00 -2.95 -8.29
N GLU A 22 3.93 -3.26 -9.18
CA GLU A 22 3.71 -3.44 -10.61
C GLU A 22 2.86 -4.69 -10.91
N SER A 23 2.84 -5.66 -10.00
CA SER A 23 2.03 -6.88 -10.11
C SER A 23 0.56 -6.70 -9.70
N LEU A 24 0.20 -5.54 -9.16
CA LEU A 24 -1.18 -5.20 -8.79
C LEU A 24 -1.99 -4.80 -10.03
N PRO A 25 -3.34 -4.94 -10.01
CA PRO A 25 -4.16 -4.35 -11.05
C PRO A 25 -3.91 -2.86 -11.17
N ILE A 26 -3.93 -2.32 -12.40
CA ILE A 26 -3.47 -0.95 -12.70
C ILE A 26 -4.14 0.12 -11.82
N ASP A 27 -5.45 -0.04 -11.57
CA ASP A 27 -6.26 0.86 -10.75
C ASP A 27 -5.80 0.95 -9.28
N TYR A 28 -4.97 0.00 -8.82
CA TYR A 28 -4.47 -0.09 -7.44
C TYR A 28 -3.02 0.32 -7.27
N GLN A 29 -2.22 0.42 -8.33
CA GLN A 29 -0.78 0.65 -8.19
C GLN A 29 -0.48 1.98 -7.50
N ILE A 30 -1.09 3.07 -7.99
CA ILE A 30 -0.91 4.42 -7.41
C ILE A 30 -1.51 4.50 -6.00
N PRO A 31 -2.80 4.14 -5.77
CA PRO A 31 -3.39 4.26 -4.43
C PRO A 31 -2.67 3.45 -3.35
N VAL A 32 -2.13 2.27 -3.69
CA VAL A 32 -1.37 1.45 -2.74
C VAL A 32 -0.02 2.08 -2.44
N ALA A 33 0.68 2.62 -3.44
CA ALA A 33 1.94 3.31 -3.23
C ALA A 33 1.76 4.54 -2.31
N GLU A 34 0.75 5.37 -2.57
CA GLU A 34 0.41 6.53 -1.75
C GLU A 34 0.06 6.14 -0.30
N TYR A 35 -0.75 5.08 -0.12
CA TYR A 35 -1.09 4.58 1.20
C TYR A 35 0.13 4.08 1.98
N MET A 36 1.06 3.38 1.31
CA MET A 36 2.29 2.90 1.94
C MET A 36 3.21 4.05 2.38
N VAL A 37 3.29 5.16 1.63
CA VAL A 37 4.01 6.36 2.06
C VAL A 37 3.42 6.90 3.36
N GLY A 38 2.10 7.02 3.45
CA GLY A 38 1.43 7.49 4.67
C GLY A 38 1.73 6.62 5.90
N ILE A 39 1.78 5.29 5.74
CA ILE A 39 2.17 4.39 6.83
C ILE A 39 3.60 4.69 7.31
N VAL A 40 4.54 4.88 6.38
CA VAL A 40 5.94 5.17 6.74
C VAL A 40 6.05 6.51 7.47
N GLU A 41 5.33 7.54 7.01
CA GLU A 41 5.27 8.84 7.68
C GLU A 41 4.68 8.76 9.10
N GLU A 42 3.68 7.91 9.32
CA GLU A 42 3.14 7.65 10.66
C GLU A 42 4.15 6.88 11.54
N GLU A 43 4.79 5.84 11.00
CA GLU A 43 5.80 5.04 11.70
C GLU A 43 7.00 5.91 12.16
N ILE A 44 7.51 6.81 11.33
CA ILE A 44 8.64 7.71 11.70
C ILE A 44 8.22 8.75 12.75
N ASN A 45 6.99 9.24 12.71
CA ASN A 45 6.53 10.31 13.59
C ASN A 45 6.06 9.78 14.96
N GLY A 46 5.58 8.54 15.03
CA GLY A 46 5.20 7.86 16.27
C GLY A 46 6.35 7.31 17.11
N THR A 47 7.59 7.31 16.58
CA THR A 47 8.81 6.92 17.30
C THR A 47 9.56 8.07 18.00
N ASN A 48 8.98 9.28 18.04
CA ASN A 48 9.53 10.45 18.73
C ASN A 48 8.84 10.75 20.06
#